data_AF-A0A392P4Q6-F1
#
_entry.id   AF-A0A392P4Q6-F1
#
_cell.length_a   1.000
_cell.length_b   1.000
_cell.length_c   1.000
_cell.angle_alpha   90.00
_cell.angle_beta   90.00
_cell.angle_gamma   90.00
#
_symmetry.space_group_name_H-M   'P 1'
#
loop_
_entity.id
_entity.type
_entity.pdbx_description
1 polymer ?
#
loop_
_entity_poly.entity_id
_entity_poly.type
_entity_poly.pdbx_seq_one_letter_code
_entity_poly.pdbx_strand_id
1 'polypeptide(L)'
;MGYRIRIGILLSILSMLVAAITEKKRRDLALKHGLFASPVSFGLLLPQFALSGFSEAFATVAIMEYFTLQLPESMRTVAGAVFFLSLSIANYIGSLIVNVVHIATSHKGQTPWLGGHDINHNRLDCYYYLIASLGVLNFIYFHFFASHYLISSKDTEKAKVQDDEEKVLELEIIGTI
;
A
#
# COMPACT_ATOMS: atom_id res chain seq x y z
N MET A 1 -1.98 9.60 14.76
CA MET A 1 -2.52 8.68 13.73
C MET A 1 -1.67 8.56 12.47
N GLY A 2 -1.40 9.64 11.72
CA GLY A 2 -0.82 9.54 10.37
C GLY A 2 0.59 8.95 10.25
N TYR A 3 1.35 8.78 11.35
CA TYR A 3 2.67 8.15 11.30
C TYR A 3 2.59 6.61 11.18
N ARG A 4 1.57 5.97 11.77
CA ARG A 4 1.39 4.51 11.76
C ARG A 4 1.06 3.98 10.36
N ILE A 5 0.20 4.70 9.65
CA ILE A 5 -0.15 4.40 8.24
C ILE A 5 1.07 4.53 7.34
N ARG A 6 1.87 5.60 7.51
CA ARG A 6 3.11 5.81 6.73
C ARG A 6 4.13 4.70 6.98
N ILE A 7 4.31 4.28 8.23
CA ILE A 7 5.20 3.17 8.59
C ILE A 7 4.71 1.85 7.98
N GLY A 8 3.41 1.57 8.01
CA GLY A 8 2.84 0.38 7.36
C GLY A 8 3.15 0.32 5.86
N ILE A 9 2.94 1.41 5.13
CA ILE A 9 3.24 1.46 3.68
C ILE A 9 4.75 1.27 3.42
N LEU A 10 5.61 1.92 4.21
CA LEU A 10 7.07 1.74 4.08
C LEU A 10 7.51 0.30 4.37
N LEU A 11 6.92 -0.35 5.37
CA LEU A 11 7.18 -1.76 5.67
C LEU A 11 6.69 -2.69 4.56
N SER A 12 5.55 -2.38 3.91
CA SER A 12 5.06 -3.12 2.75
C SER A 12 6.02 -3.05 1.57
N ILE A 13 6.53 -1.85 1.26
CA ILE A 13 7.53 -1.66 0.19
C ILE A 13 8.81 -2.41 0.51
N LEU A 14 9.30 -2.31 1.75
CA LEU A 14 10.51 -3.01 2.19
C LEU A 14 10.33 -4.53 2.12
N SER A 15 9.16 -5.04 2.50
CA SER A 15 8.80 -6.46 2.35
C SER A 15 8.91 -6.93 0.90
N MET A 16 8.36 -6.15 -0.03
CA MET A 16 8.39 -6.48 -1.46
C MET A 16 9.80 -6.45 -2.05
N LEU A 17 10.66 -5.53 -1.59
CA LEU A 17 12.08 -5.48 -1.97
C LEU A 17 12.84 -6.69 -1.45
N VAL A 18 12.61 -7.06 -0.18
CA VAL A 18 13.20 -8.25 0.42
C VAL A 18 12.76 -9.50 -0.34
N ALA A 19 11.47 -9.61 -0.70
CA ALA A 19 10.95 -10.69 -1.53
C ALA A 19 11.66 -10.78 -2.89
N ALA A 20 11.83 -9.66 -3.59
CA ALA A 20 12.50 -9.62 -4.88
C ALA A 20 13.98 -10.06 -4.79
N ILE A 21 14.70 -9.65 -3.75
CA ILE A 21 16.10 -10.03 -3.52
C ILE A 21 16.20 -11.53 -3.19
N THR A 22 15.33 -12.02 -2.32
CA THR A 22 15.22 -13.42 -1.93
C THR A 22 14.94 -14.30 -3.14
N GLU A 23 14.00 -13.92 -4.00
CA GLU A 23 13.65 -14.67 -5.21
C GLU A 23 14.80 -14.68 -6.22
N LYS A 24 15.48 -13.54 -6.42
CA LYS A 24 16.67 -13.46 -7.26
C LYS A 24 17.77 -14.41 -6.80
N LYS A 25 18.00 -14.49 -5.48
CA LYS A 25 18.97 -15.41 -4.87
C LYS A 25 18.53 -16.88 -4.99
N ARG A 26 17.25 -17.17 -4.80
CA ARG A 26 16.64 -18.50 -5.00
C ARG A 26 16.83 -18.99 -6.44
N ARG A 27 16.56 -18.12 -7.42
CA ARG A 27 16.68 -18.41 -8.85
C ARG A 27 18.14 -18.59 -9.28
N ASP A 28 19.05 -17.73 -8.84
CA ASP A 28 20.47 -17.83 -9.19
C ASP A 28 21.09 -19.15 -8.69
N LEU A 29 20.69 -19.61 -7.50
CA LEU A 29 21.08 -20.91 -6.96
C LEU A 29 20.48 -22.10 -7.73
N ALA A 30 19.24 -21.96 -8.22
CA ALA A 30 18.58 -22.97 -9.04
C ALA A 30 19.28 -23.16 -10.38
N LEU A 31 19.58 -22.05 -11.05
CA LEU A 31 20.23 -22.00 -12.37
C LEU A 31 21.67 -22.52 -12.31
N LYS A 32 22.41 -22.23 -11.23
CA LYS A 32 23.79 -22.71 -11.05
C LYS A 32 23.92 -24.21 -10.86
N HIS A 33 22.94 -24.86 -10.23
CA HIS A 33 22.97 -26.29 -10.00
C HIS A 33 22.25 -27.11 -11.09
N GLY A 34 21.50 -26.46 -11.98
CA GLY A 34 20.71 -27.16 -13.01
C GLY A 34 19.58 -28.03 -12.43
N LEU A 35 19.19 -27.81 -11.17
CA LEU A 35 18.11 -28.53 -10.52
C LEU A 35 16.75 -27.86 -10.79
N PHE A 36 15.75 -28.68 -11.12
CA PHE A 36 14.33 -28.30 -11.24
C PHE A 36 13.75 -27.79 -9.91
N ALA A 37 14.34 -28.18 -8.78
CA ALA A 37 13.96 -27.72 -7.44
C ALA A 37 15.21 -27.14 -6.76
N SER A 38 15.24 -25.83 -6.58
CA SER A 38 16.32 -25.16 -5.87
C SER A 38 16.32 -25.59 -4.39
N PRO A 39 17.44 -26.06 -3.82
CA PRO A 39 17.54 -26.52 -2.43
C PRO A 39 17.60 -25.34 -1.46
N VAL A 40 16.64 -24.42 -1.57
CA VAL A 40 16.62 -23.18 -0.80
C VAL A 40 15.73 -23.38 0.39
N SER A 41 16.30 -23.21 1.58
CA SER A 41 15.57 -23.33 2.83
C SER A 41 14.37 -22.40 2.85
N PHE A 42 13.23 -22.90 3.33
CA PHE A 42 12.00 -22.13 3.63
C PHE A 42 12.31 -20.83 4.41
N GLY A 43 13.40 -20.82 5.19
CA GLY A 43 13.89 -19.64 5.91
C GLY A 43 14.19 -18.41 5.05
N LEU A 44 14.39 -18.54 3.73
CA LEU A 44 14.56 -17.39 2.84
C LEU A 44 13.25 -16.60 2.64
N LEU A 45 12.10 -17.27 2.72
CA LEU A 45 10.77 -16.64 2.62
C LEU A 45 10.30 -16.06 3.96
N LEU A 46 10.87 -16.51 5.07
CA LEU A 46 10.52 -16.02 6.40
C LEU A 46 10.59 -14.49 6.56
N PRO A 47 11.64 -13.78 6.09
CA PRO A 47 11.72 -12.34 6.26
C PRO A 47 10.61 -11.58 5.53
N GLN A 48 10.28 -11.92 4.27
CA GLN A 48 9.18 -11.26 3.55
C GLN A 48 7.82 -11.47 4.24
N PHE A 49 7.56 -12.66 4.78
CA PHE A 49 6.28 -12.94 5.44
C PHE A 49 6.19 -12.23 6.80
N ALA A 50 7.29 -12.17 7.56
CA ALA A 50 7.34 -11.43 8.81
C ALA A 50 7.10 -9.93 8.59
N LEU A 51 7.81 -9.32 7.62
CA LEU A 51 7.66 -7.90 7.26
C LEU A 51 6.25 -7.58 6.75
N SER A 52 5.66 -8.46 5.93
CA SER A 52 4.28 -8.32 5.45
C SER A 52 3.27 -8.37 6.61
N GLY A 53 3.45 -9.30 7.55
CA GLY A 53 2.58 -9.43 8.72
C GLY A 53 2.64 -8.19 9.63
N PHE A 54 3.84 -7.65 9.86
CA PHE A 54 3.98 -6.39 10.60
C PHE A 54 3.30 -5.22 9.89
N SER A 55 3.50 -5.09 8.58
CA SER A 55 2.83 -4.06 7.76
C SER A 55 1.31 -4.13 7.91
N GLU A 56 0.73 -5.32 7.80
CA GLU A 56 -0.71 -5.54 7.90
C GLU A 56 -1.25 -5.28 9.30
N ALA A 57 -0.51 -5.67 10.34
CA ALA A 57 -0.86 -5.38 11.73
C ALA A 57 -0.93 -3.86 11.99
N PHE A 58 0.08 -3.11 11.53
CA PHE A 58 0.08 -1.65 11.68
C PHE A 58 -1.05 -0.97 10.90
N ALA A 59 -1.35 -1.46 9.68
CA ALA A 59 -2.47 -0.96 8.88
C ALA A 59 -3.82 -1.21 9.57
N THR A 60 -4.01 -2.42 10.11
CA THR A 60 -5.24 -2.81 10.81
C THR A 60 -5.46 -1.98 12.07
N VAL A 61 -4.41 -1.76 12.87
CA VAL A 61 -4.47 -0.88 14.05
C VAL A 61 -4.88 0.54 13.65
N ALA A 62 -4.31 1.08 12.57
CA ALA A 62 -4.64 2.42 12.11
C ALA A 62 -6.10 2.54 11.63
N ILE A 63 -6.62 1.54 10.93
CA ILE A 63 -8.03 1.50 10.50
C ILE A 63 -8.97 1.39 11.71
N MET A 64 -8.64 0.55 12.69
CA MET A 64 -9.45 0.40 13.91
C MET A 64 -9.51 1.68 14.74
N GLU A 65 -8.38 2.35 14.94
CA GLU A 65 -8.37 3.65 15.61
C GLU A 65 -9.18 4.69 14.81
N TYR A 66 -9.09 4.69 13.47
CA TYR A 66 -9.87 5.60 12.64
C TYR A 66 -11.37 5.38 12.80
N PHE A 67 -11.83 4.13 12.78
CA PHE A 67 -13.24 3.80 12.99
C PHE A 67 -13.73 4.14 14.40
N THR A 68 -12.88 4.08 15.41
CA THR A 68 -13.26 4.47 16.78
C THR A 68 -13.27 5.97 17.00
N LEU A 69 -12.48 6.76 16.25
CA LEU A 69 -12.47 8.23 16.38
C LEU A 69 -13.49 8.95 15.49
N GLN A 70 -13.82 8.41 14.31
CA GLN A 70 -14.58 9.13 13.29
C GLN A 70 -16.02 8.65 13.08
N LEU A 71 -16.41 7.48 13.60
CA LEU A 71 -17.74 6.92 13.35
C LEU A 71 -18.59 6.85 14.63
N PRO A 72 -19.82 7.37 14.60
CA PRO A 72 -20.81 7.11 15.65
C PRO A 72 -21.23 5.63 15.62
N GLU A 73 -21.68 5.10 16.76
CA GLU A 73 -21.95 3.67 16.96
C GLU A 73 -22.94 3.08 15.93
N SER A 74 -23.87 3.91 15.44
CA SER A 74 -24.87 3.56 14.41
C SER A 74 -24.31 3.34 13.00
N MET A 75 -23.10 3.80 12.68
CA MET A 75 -22.50 3.69 11.34
C MET A 75 -21.45 2.58 11.23
N ARG A 76 -21.22 1.82 12.30
CA ARG A 76 -20.20 0.75 12.33
C ARG A 76 -20.46 -0.35 11.30
N THR A 77 -21.73 -0.69 11.03
CA THR A 77 -22.11 -1.70 10.01
C THR A 77 -21.77 -1.23 8.59
N VAL A 78 -22.01 0.05 8.28
CA VAL A 78 -21.70 0.65 6.96
C VAL A 78 -20.18 0.65 6.74
N ALA A 79 -19.41 0.98 7.77
CA ALA A 79 -17.95 0.96 7.73
C ALA A 79 -17.38 -0.44 7.47
N GLY A 80 -17.95 -1.46 8.12
CA GLY A 80 -17.61 -2.86 7.84
C GLY A 80 -17.92 -3.24 6.39
N ALA A 81 -19.08 -2.85 5.86
CA ALA A 81 -19.44 -3.12 4.47
C ALA A 81 -18.47 -2.46 3.48
N VAL A 82 -18.11 -1.19 3.71
CA VAL A 82 -17.11 -0.47 2.88
C VAL A 82 -15.73 -1.12 2.96
N PHE A 83 -15.33 -1.62 4.13
CA PHE A 83 -14.07 -2.36 4.30
C PHE A 83 -14.05 -3.65 3.46
N PHE A 84 -15.09 -4.48 3.55
CA PHE A 84 -15.18 -5.71 2.76
C PHE A 84 -15.29 -5.44 1.25
N LEU A 85 -16.02 -4.40 0.84
CA LEU A 85 -16.07 -3.97 -0.55
C LEU A 85 -14.69 -3.55 -1.06
N SER A 86 -13.96 -2.76 -0.27
CA SER A 86 -12.59 -2.33 -0.60
C SER A 86 -11.65 -3.54 -0.76
N LEU A 87 -11.76 -4.54 0.11
CA LEU A 87 -11.00 -5.79 0.01
C LEU A 87 -11.35 -6.58 -1.27
N SER A 88 -12.64 -6.65 -1.61
CA SER A 88 -13.10 -7.32 -2.84
C SER A 88 -12.53 -6.62 -4.08
N ILE A 89 -12.63 -5.28 -4.14
CA ILE A 89 -12.08 -4.47 -5.23
C ILE A 89 -10.57 -4.69 -5.35
N ALA A 90 -9.83 -4.71 -4.24
CA ALA A 90 -8.39 -4.98 -4.23
C ALA A 90 -8.05 -6.34 -4.86
N ASN A 91 -8.81 -7.39 -4.53
CA ASN A 91 -8.63 -8.73 -5.11
C ASN A 91 -8.92 -8.77 -6.61
N TYR A 92 -9.95 -8.06 -7.08
CA TYR A 92 -10.24 -7.94 -8.50
C TYR A 92 -9.13 -7.21 -9.25
N ILE A 93 -8.64 -6.10 -8.71
CA ILE A 93 -7.51 -5.36 -9.30
C ILE A 93 -6.26 -6.25 -9.35
N GLY A 94 -5.97 -7.00 -8.28
CA GLY A 94 -4.86 -7.96 -8.26
C GLY A 94 -4.96 -8.99 -9.38
N SER A 95 -6.16 -9.55 -9.58
CA SER A 95 -6.42 -10.51 -10.66
C SER A 95 -6.28 -9.88 -12.06
N LEU A 96 -6.74 -8.64 -12.23
CA LEU A 96 -6.58 -7.89 -13.47
C LEU A 96 -5.11 -7.62 -13.79
N ILE A 97 -4.30 -7.21 -12.80
CA ILE A 97 -2.85 -7.00 -12.99
C ILE A 97 -2.19 -8.29 -13.47
N VAL A 98 -2.49 -9.42 -12.83
CA VAL A 98 -1.96 -10.73 -13.25
C VAL A 98 -2.36 -11.04 -14.68
N ASN A 99 -3.63 -10.84 -15.05
CA ASN A 99 -4.11 -11.10 -16.40
C ASN A 99 -3.43 -10.18 -17.44
N VAL A 100 -3.28 -8.89 -17.14
CA VAL A 100 -2.59 -7.94 -18.01
C VAL A 100 -1.13 -8.35 -18.21
N VAL A 101 -0.43 -8.72 -17.13
CA VAL A 101 0.96 -9.22 -17.22
C VAL A 101 1.04 -10.49 -18.04
N HIS A 102 0.10 -11.42 -17.84
CA HIS A 102 0.02 -12.65 -18.61
C HIS A 102 -0.16 -12.37 -20.11
N ILE A 103 -1.10 -11.50 -20.48
CA ILE A 103 -1.34 -11.12 -21.88
C ILE A 103 -0.13 -10.38 -22.48
N ALA A 104 0.41 -9.40 -21.76
CA ALA A 104 1.54 -8.58 -22.21
C ALA A 104 2.81 -9.41 -22.45
N THR A 105 3.01 -10.47 -21.64
CA THR A 105 4.20 -11.33 -21.72
C THR A 105 4.01 -12.51 -22.67
N SER A 106 2.78 -12.96 -22.89
CA SER A 106 2.47 -14.08 -23.79
C SER A 106 2.63 -13.72 -25.28
N HIS A 107 2.70 -12.43 -25.62
CA HIS A 107 2.82 -11.98 -27.00
C HIS A 107 4.28 -12.12 -27.50
N LYS A 108 4.51 -13.04 -28.46
CA LYS A 108 5.77 -13.38 -29.20
C LYS A 108 6.45 -14.71 -28.87
N GLY A 109 5.71 -15.77 -28.51
CA GLY A 109 6.28 -17.13 -28.43
C GLY A 109 7.39 -17.31 -27.37
N GLN A 110 7.48 -16.38 -26.43
CA GLN A 110 8.34 -16.48 -25.25
C GLN A 110 7.54 -17.03 -24.06
N THR A 111 8.21 -17.69 -23.13
CA THR A 111 7.60 -18.23 -21.92
C THR A 111 6.94 -17.10 -21.11
N PRO A 112 5.65 -17.22 -20.73
CA PRO A 112 4.97 -16.25 -19.86
C PRO A 112 5.76 -16.03 -18.56
N TRP A 113 5.66 -14.85 -17.94
CA TRP A 113 6.31 -14.60 -16.63
C TRP A 113 5.60 -15.30 -15.47
N LEU A 114 4.30 -15.56 -15.62
CA LEU A 114 3.43 -16.32 -14.74
C LEU A 114 2.71 -17.35 -15.61
N GLY A 115 2.81 -18.66 -15.31
CA GLY A 115 2.05 -19.70 -16.02
C GLY A 115 2.82 -20.71 -16.90
N GLY A 116 4.16 -20.74 -16.89
CA GLY A 116 4.92 -21.84 -17.52
C GLY A 116 4.93 -23.12 -16.67
N HIS A 117 5.02 -24.30 -17.33
CA HIS A 117 5.24 -25.61 -16.67
C HIS A 117 6.54 -25.66 -15.84
N ASP A 118 7.43 -24.68 -16.05
CA ASP A 118 8.73 -24.54 -15.42
C ASP A 118 8.85 -23.24 -14.60
N ILE A 119 8.72 -23.34 -13.28
CA ILE A 119 8.80 -22.17 -12.37
C ILE A 119 10.19 -21.51 -12.37
N ASN A 120 11.22 -22.23 -12.80
CA ASN A 120 12.60 -21.72 -12.87
C ASN A 120 12.85 -20.85 -14.11
N HIS A 121 12.04 -21.00 -15.16
CA HIS A 121 12.11 -20.17 -16.36
C HIS A 121 11.12 -18.99 -16.33
N ASN A 122 10.15 -19.02 -15.40
CA ASN A 122 9.33 -17.86 -15.08
C ASN A 122 10.19 -16.71 -14.52
N ARG A 123 10.03 -15.51 -15.08
CA ARG A 123 10.67 -14.29 -14.59
C ARG A 123 9.84 -13.68 -13.45
N LEU A 124 9.61 -14.45 -12.39
CA LEU A 124 8.88 -14.03 -11.18
C LEU A 124 9.44 -12.75 -10.56
N ASP A 125 10.76 -12.54 -10.61
CA ASP A 125 11.40 -11.30 -10.18
C ASP A 125 10.79 -10.07 -10.85
N CYS A 126 10.49 -10.13 -12.15
CA CYS A 126 9.95 -8.98 -12.89
C CYS A 126 8.54 -8.65 -12.43
N TYR A 127 7.74 -9.65 -12.08
CA TYR A 127 6.44 -9.45 -11.44
C TYR A 127 6.59 -8.78 -10.06
N TYR A 128 7.53 -9.25 -9.23
CA TYR A 128 7.80 -8.61 -7.94
C TYR A 128 8.31 -7.17 -8.07
N TYR A 129 9.17 -6.86 -9.05
CA TYR A 129 9.57 -5.48 -9.33
C TYR A 129 8.41 -4.61 -9.80
N LEU A 130 7.47 -5.15 -10.58
CA LEU A 130 6.28 -4.43 -11.04
C LEU A 130 5.39 -4.08 -9.84
N ILE A 131 5.09 -5.05 -8.98
CA ILE A 131 4.31 -4.82 -7.75
C ILE A 131 5.03 -3.85 -6.81
N ALA A 132 6.35 -3.97 -6.65
CA ALA A 132 7.14 -3.04 -5.85
C ALA A 132 7.07 -1.61 -6.42
N SER A 133 7.19 -1.45 -7.74
CA SER A 133 7.07 -0.14 -8.42
C SER A 133 5.69 0.46 -8.24
N LEU A 134 4.63 -0.35 -8.35
CA LEU A 134 3.26 0.07 -8.08
C LEU A 134 3.08 0.52 -6.62
N GLY A 135 3.72 -0.18 -5.67
CA GLY A 135 3.77 0.20 -4.26
C GLY A 135 4.47 1.54 -4.03
N VAL A 136 5.61 1.79 -4.69
CA VAL A 136 6.31 3.09 -4.62
C VAL A 136 5.45 4.22 -5.20
N LEU A 137 4.80 3.99 -6.36
CA LEU A 137 3.89 4.96 -6.95
C LEU A 137 2.70 5.27 -6.02
N ASN A 138 2.12 4.24 -5.39
CA ASN A 138 1.07 4.41 -4.39
C ASN A 138 1.57 5.27 -3.21
N PHE A 139 2.77 5.01 -2.69
CA PHE A 139 3.34 5.82 -1.62
C PHE A 139 3.57 7.28 -2.02
N ILE A 140 4.07 7.54 -3.23
CA ILE A 140 4.23 8.91 -3.75
C ILE A 140 2.87 9.59 -3.87
N TYR A 141 1.87 8.91 -4.42
CA TYR A 141 0.50 9.42 -4.54
C TYR A 141 -0.09 9.76 -3.16
N PHE A 142 0.01 8.83 -2.20
CA PHE A 142 -0.44 9.05 -0.83
C PHE A 142 0.29 10.21 -0.15
N HIS A 143 1.61 10.31 -0.34
CA HIS A 143 2.42 11.39 0.22
C HIS A 143 2.02 12.75 -0.36
N PHE A 144 1.81 12.83 -1.68
CA PHE A 144 1.37 14.05 -2.35
C PHE A 144 -0.01 14.49 -1.85
N PHE A 145 -0.96 13.56 -1.81
CA PHE A 145 -2.32 13.84 -1.36
C PHE A 145 -2.37 14.22 0.13
N ALA A 146 -1.64 13.50 0.98
CA ALA A 146 -1.54 13.82 2.40
C ALA A 146 -0.91 15.21 2.64
N SER A 147 0.11 15.57 1.86
CA SER A 147 0.73 16.89 1.94
C SER A 147 -0.21 17.99 1.47
N HIS A 148 -0.96 17.77 0.40
CA HIS A 148 -1.95 18.72 -0.11
C HIS A 148 -3.14 18.90 0.86
N TYR A 149 -3.61 17.83 1.50
CA TYR A 149 -4.66 17.91 2.53
C TYR A 149 -4.18 18.63 3.79
N LEU A 150 -2.92 18.43 4.20
CA LEU A 150 -2.33 19.16 5.34
C LEU A 150 -2.17 20.66 5.05
N ILE A 151 -1.87 21.02 3.81
CA ILE A 151 -1.80 22.42 3.37
C ILE A 151 -3.21 23.04 3.38
N SER A 152 -4.18 22.39 2.73
CA SER A 152 -5.57 22.85 2.70
C SER A 152 -6.20 22.96 4.10
N SER A 153 -5.86 22.04 5.02
CA SER A 153 -6.33 22.12 6.42
C SER A 153 -5.74 23.32 7.16
N LYS A 154 -4.45 23.63 6.95
CA LYS A 154 -3.81 24.79 7.57
C LYS A 154 -4.36 26.11 7.03
N ASP A 155 -4.66 26.17 5.74
CA ASP A 155 -5.25 27.35 5.12
C ASP A 155 -6.68 27.56 5.60
N THR A 156 -7.44 26.48 5.81
CA THR A 156 -8.80 26.52 6.38
C THR A 156 -8.81 26.94 7.85
N GLU A 157 -7.83 26.50 8.64
CA GLU A 157 -7.69 26.89 10.05
C GLU A 157 -7.30 28.36 10.19
N LYS A 158 -6.37 28.86 9.37
CA LYS A 158 -6.00 30.28 9.32
C LYS A 158 -7.15 31.19 8.88
N ALA A 159 -7.94 30.75 7.90
CA ALA A 159 -9.10 31.51 7.44
C ALA A 159 -10.19 31.62 8.52
N LYS A 160 -10.40 30.56 9.33
CA LYS A 160 -11.34 30.61 10.46
C LYS A 160 -10.88 31.51 11.59
N VAL A 161 -9.60 31.45 11.96
CA VAL A 161 -9.03 32.31 13.02
C VAL A 161 -9.11 33.79 12.63
N GLN A 162 -8.87 34.11 11.35
CA GLN A 162 -9.00 35.48 10.84
C GLN A 162 -10.44 36.00 10.87
N ASP A 163 -11.42 35.17 10.49
CA ASP A 163 -12.86 35.51 10.52
C ASP A 163 -13.40 35.67 11.94
N ASP A 164 -12.90 34.87 12.89
CA ASP A 164 -13.25 35.00 14.30
C ASP A 164 -12.64 36.28 14.92
N GLU A 165 -11.42 36.66 14.54
CA GLU A 165 -10.76 37.88 15.03
C GLU A 165 -11.43 39.16 14.49
N GLU A 166 -11.88 39.15 13.23
CA GLU A 166 -12.62 40.26 12.60
C GLU A 166 -14.00 40.49 13.26
N LYS A 167 -14.73 39.42 13.59
CA LYS A 167 -16.03 39.51 14.29
C LYS A 167 -15.91 40.03 15.72
N VAL A 168 -14.82 39.70 16.42
CA VAL A 168 -14.58 40.20 17.78
C VAL A 168 -14.31 41.72 17.76
N LEU A 169 -13.54 42.19 16.78
CA LEU A 169 -13.26 43.63 16.59
C LEU A 169 -14.53 44.43 16.24
N GLU A 170 -15.42 43.89 15.39
CA GLU A 170 -16.69 44.57 15.09
C GLU A 170 -17.60 44.67 16.31
N LEU A 171 -17.64 43.64 17.17
CA LEU A 171 -18.44 43.65 18.40
C LEU A 171 -17.91 44.65 19.45
N GLU A 172 -16.59 44.83 19.57
CA GLU A 172 -15.99 45.85 20.45
C GLU A 172 -16.28 47.28 19.98
N ILE A 173 -16.29 47.53 18.68
CA ILE A 173 -16.59 48.84 18.09
C ILE A 173 -18.07 49.20 18.32
N ILE A 174 -18.99 48.24 18.17
CA ILE A 174 -20.43 48.45 18.39
C ILE A 174 -20.74 48.66 19.89
N GLY A 175 -20.02 48.01 20.80
CA GLY A 175 -20.21 48.17 22.26
C GLY A 175 -19.66 49.47 22.86
N THR A 176 -18.87 50.24 22.10
CA THR A 176 -18.23 51.49 22.57
C THR A 176 -18.98 52.76 22.12
N ILE A 177 -20.00 52.63 21.27
CA ILE A 177 -20.88 53.72 20.80
C ILE A 177 -22.19 53.71 21.61
#